data_AF-A0A957LVF4-F1
#
_entry.id   AF-A0A957LVF4-F1
#
_cell.length_a   1.000
_cell.length_b   1.000
_cell.length_c   1.000
_cell.angle_alpha   90.00
_cell.angle_beta   90.00
_cell.angle_gamma   90.00
#
_symmetry.space_group_name_H-M   'P 1'
#
loop_
_entity.id
_entity.type
_entity.pdbx_description
1 polymer ?
#
loop_
_entity_poly.entity_id
_entity_poly.type
_entity_poly.pdbx_seq_one_letter_code
_entity_poly.pdbx_strand_id
1 'polypeptide(L)'
;GMILLAERADGQKSGGQPLIGGLDVTVSRNYFGRQVNSFETLLDAPCLGPEPTPAVFIRAPAIVEMGPDVASLATVPGKGGEPVTVAVRQGSLLATAFHPELTDDLRWHRYFLTLLEDASHG
;
A
#
# COMPACT_ATOMS: atom_id res chain seq x y z
N GLY A 1 6.73 3.67 2.87
CA GLY A 1 6.97 2.49 3.72
C GLY A 1 6.94 1.18 2.96
N MET A 2 5.92 0.96 2.13
CA MET A 2 5.63 -0.32 1.45
C MET A 2 6.83 -1.07 0.86
N ILE A 3 7.66 -0.43 0.04
CA ILE A 3 8.81 -1.09 -0.61
C ILE A 3 9.82 -1.65 0.41
N LEU A 4 10.00 -1.00 1.56
CA LEU A 4 10.94 -1.47 2.58
C LEU A 4 10.43 -2.70 3.34
N LEU A 5 9.12 -2.81 3.55
CA LEU A 5 8.50 -3.91 4.30
C LEU A 5 8.25 -5.16 3.44
N ALA A 6 8.20 -5.02 2.11
CA ALA A 6 7.95 -6.11 1.20
C ALA A 6 9.06 -7.18 1.26
N GLU A 7 8.68 -8.46 1.20
CA GLU A 7 9.63 -9.57 1.07
C GLU A 7 10.32 -9.59 -0.30
N ARG A 8 9.61 -9.16 -1.35
CA ARG A 8 10.08 -9.23 -2.74
C ARG A 8 9.84 -7.90 -3.47
N ALA A 9 10.77 -7.52 -4.33
CA ALA A 9 10.63 -6.33 -5.16
C ALA A 9 11.17 -6.53 -6.57
N ASP A 10 10.32 -6.31 -7.56
CA ASP A 10 10.70 -6.34 -8.97
C ASP A 10 11.41 -5.04 -9.39
N GLY A 11 12.42 -5.19 -10.25
CA GLY A 11 13.19 -4.06 -10.79
C GLY A 11 14.32 -3.56 -9.88
N GLN A 12 14.84 -4.39 -8.97
CA GLN A 12 16.07 -4.06 -8.24
C GLN A 12 17.25 -3.89 -9.22
N LYS A 13 17.84 -2.69 -9.24
CA LYS A 13 19.19 -2.51 -9.81
C LYS A 13 20.21 -3.20 -8.90
N SER A 14 21.32 -3.70 -9.43
CA SER A 14 22.46 -4.15 -8.61
C SER A 14 22.86 -3.05 -7.64
N GLY A 15 22.87 -3.35 -6.33
CA GLY A 15 23.02 -2.36 -5.25
C GLY A 15 21.71 -1.72 -4.77
N GLY A 16 20.57 -2.33 -5.07
CA GLY A 16 19.24 -1.85 -4.69
C GLY A 16 19.05 -1.71 -3.18
N GLN A 17 18.12 -0.84 -2.79
CA GLN A 17 17.79 -0.56 -1.39
C GLN A 17 17.39 -1.87 -0.67
N PRO A 18 17.98 -2.17 0.50
CA PRO A 18 17.69 -3.39 1.24
C PRO A 18 16.23 -3.42 1.66
N LEU A 19 15.64 -4.62 1.58
CA LEU A 19 14.31 -4.91 2.09
C LEU A 19 14.46 -5.31 3.56
N ILE A 20 13.66 -4.73 4.44
CA ILE A 20 13.55 -5.14 5.84
C ILE A 20 12.75 -6.45 5.91
N GLY A 21 11.75 -6.58 5.03
CA GLY A 21 10.84 -7.73 5.02
C GLY A 21 9.80 -7.67 6.15
N GLY A 22 8.97 -8.71 6.23
CA GLY A 22 7.88 -8.85 7.20
C GLY A 22 6.49 -8.76 6.59
N LEU A 23 6.35 -8.20 5.38
CA LEU A 23 5.11 -8.19 4.60
C LEU A 23 5.27 -9.09 3.37
N ASP A 24 4.52 -10.19 3.30
CA ASP A 24 4.58 -11.21 2.24
C ASP A 24 3.89 -10.70 0.97
N VAL A 25 4.52 -9.73 0.32
CA VAL A 25 4.08 -9.14 -0.93
C VAL A 25 5.24 -8.99 -1.90
N THR A 26 4.93 -9.10 -3.19
CA THR A 26 5.84 -8.71 -4.27
C THR A 26 5.45 -7.32 -4.76
N VAL A 27 6.41 -6.39 -4.72
CA VAL A 27 6.20 -4.99 -5.11
C VAL A 27 6.90 -4.67 -6.43
N SER A 28 6.17 -4.13 -7.40
CA SER A 28 6.74 -3.58 -8.63
C SER A 28 7.07 -2.10 -8.44
N ARG A 29 8.36 -1.76 -8.51
CA ARG A 29 8.81 -0.35 -8.41
C ARG A 29 8.45 0.41 -9.68
N ASN A 30 7.79 1.57 -9.53
CA ASN A 30 7.36 2.44 -10.64
C ASN A 30 6.34 1.79 -11.60
N TYR A 31 5.47 0.93 -11.08
CA TYR A 31 4.43 0.26 -11.86
C TYR A 31 3.64 1.22 -12.77
N PHE A 32 3.32 2.42 -12.29
CA PHE A 32 2.54 3.42 -13.04
C PHE A 32 3.31 4.14 -14.16
N GLY A 33 4.64 4.02 -14.26
CA GLY A 33 5.43 4.57 -15.39
C GLY A 33 6.65 5.41 -14.99
N ARG A 34 7.45 5.77 -16.01
CA ARG A 34 8.79 6.37 -15.88
C ARG A 34 8.79 7.90 -15.92
N GLN A 35 7.69 8.51 -16.39
CA GLN A 35 7.47 9.94 -16.46
C GLN A 35 6.06 10.20 -15.90
N VAL A 36 5.98 11.04 -14.85
CA VAL A 36 4.82 11.86 -14.40
C VAL A 36 3.45 11.17 -14.53
N ASN A 37 2.79 10.81 -13.43
CA ASN A 37 2.06 11.81 -12.67
C ASN A 37 1.90 11.36 -11.23
N SER A 38 2.21 12.25 -10.29
CA SER A 38 1.46 12.23 -9.06
C SER A 38 -0.02 12.35 -9.41
N PHE A 39 -0.85 11.48 -8.88
CA PHE A 39 -2.28 11.55 -9.12
C PHE A 39 -3.01 11.41 -7.80
N GLU A 40 -4.23 11.92 -7.81
CA GLU A 40 -5.13 11.85 -6.68
C GLU A 40 -6.37 11.09 -7.11
N THR A 41 -6.86 10.23 -6.24
CA THR A 41 -8.13 9.53 -6.43
C THR A 41 -8.79 9.28 -5.09
N LEU A 42 -10.07 8.95 -5.15
CA LEU A 42 -10.78 8.37 -4.03
C LEU A 42 -10.57 6.85 -4.04
N LEU A 43 -10.39 6.28 -2.86
CA LEU A 43 -10.27 4.85 -2.63
C LEU A 43 -11.45 4.34 -1.82
N ASP A 44 -12.09 3.29 -2.32
CA ASP A 44 -13.01 2.49 -1.53
C ASP A 44 -12.20 1.63 -0.56
N ALA A 45 -12.37 1.87 0.74
CA ALA A 45 -11.70 1.15 1.81
C ALA A 45 -12.71 0.81 2.91
N PRO A 46 -13.49 -0.28 2.78
CA PRO A 46 -14.59 -0.60 3.70
C PRO A 46 -14.16 -0.74 5.17
N CYS A 47 -12.90 -1.08 5.43
CA CYS A 47 -12.33 -1.12 6.79
C CYS A 47 -12.26 0.27 7.46
N LEU A 48 -12.39 1.35 6.70
CA LEU A 48 -12.34 2.75 7.17
C LEU A 48 -13.72 3.41 7.20
N GLY A 49 -14.77 2.68 6.86
CA GLY A 49 -16.15 3.17 6.76
C GLY A 49 -16.69 3.17 5.33
N PRO A 50 -17.93 3.67 5.15
CA PRO A 50 -18.65 3.59 3.87
C PRO A 50 -18.21 4.63 2.84
N GLU A 51 -17.65 5.76 3.28
CA GLU A 51 -17.25 6.85 2.40
C GLU A 51 -15.84 6.62 1.84
N PRO A 52 -15.60 6.88 0.54
CA PRO A 52 -14.27 6.79 -0.05
C PRO A 52 -13.26 7.71 0.66
N THR A 53 -11.98 7.33 0.64
CA THR A 53 -10.89 8.11 1.24
C THR A 53 -10.01 8.76 0.17
N PRO A 54 -9.57 10.02 0.32
CA PRO A 54 -8.62 10.64 -0.59
C PRO A 54 -7.26 9.95 -0.52
N ALA A 55 -6.60 9.78 -1.66
CA ALA A 55 -5.29 9.16 -1.75
C ALA A 55 -4.41 9.89 -2.77
N VAL A 56 -3.23 10.31 -2.30
CA VAL A 56 -2.22 11.02 -3.09
C VAL A 56 -1.08 10.05 -3.44
N PHE A 57 -0.92 9.76 -4.72
CA PHE A 57 0.13 8.85 -5.22
C PHE A 57 1.29 9.67 -5.75
N ILE A 58 2.52 9.42 -5.29
CA ILE A 58 3.73 10.10 -5.80
C ILE A 58 4.77 9.04 -6.14
N ARG A 59 5.03 8.86 -7.44
CA ARG A 59 5.95 7.81 -7.95
C ARG A 59 5.65 6.43 -7.32
N ALA A 60 4.36 6.14 -7.19
CA ALA A 60 3.90 5.03 -6.37
C ALA A 60 4.33 3.67 -6.94
N PRO A 61 4.69 2.72 -6.07
CA PRO A 61 4.78 1.32 -6.45
C PRO A 61 3.39 0.68 -6.62
N ALA A 62 3.35 -0.57 -7.06
CA ALA A 62 2.15 -1.40 -6.97
C ALA A 62 2.48 -2.77 -6.37
N ILE A 63 1.51 -3.37 -5.68
CA ILE A 63 1.59 -4.77 -5.24
C ILE A 63 1.11 -5.65 -6.39
N VAL A 64 1.97 -6.58 -6.83
CA VAL A 64 1.69 -7.49 -7.95
C VAL A 64 1.38 -8.91 -7.49
N GLU A 65 1.84 -9.29 -6.30
CA GLU A 65 1.52 -10.58 -5.66
C GLU A 65 1.38 -10.41 -4.15
N MET A 66 0.56 -11.26 -3.54
CA MET A 66 0.27 -11.27 -2.10
C MET A 66 0.28 -12.69 -1.57
N GLY A 67 0.84 -12.87 -0.39
CA GLY A 67 0.75 -14.09 0.39
C GLY A 67 -0.67 -14.39 0.90
N PRO A 68 -0.92 -15.61 1.39
CA PRO A 68 -2.24 -16.05 1.83
C PRO A 68 -2.77 -15.28 3.05
N ASP A 69 -1.88 -14.77 3.90
CA ASP A 69 -2.24 -14.04 5.13
C ASP A 69 -2.33 -12.51 4.92
N VAL A 70 -2.18 -12.05 3.68
CA VAL A 70 -2.23 -10.62 3.32
C VAL A 70 -3.64 -10.24 2.85
N ALA A 71 -4.25 -9.29 3.55
CA ALA A 71 -5.54 -8.72 3.16
C ALA A 71 -5.34 -7.45 2.32
N SER A 72 -5.97 -7.41 1.13
CA SER A 72 -6.10 -6.18 0.35
C SER A 72 -7.17 -5.27 0.99
N LEU A 73 -6.80 -4.02 1.22
CA LEU A 73 -7.67 -3.02 1.85
C LEU A 73 -8.23 -2.01 0.85
N ALA A 74 -7.51 -1.75 -0.24
CA ALA A 74 -7.93 -0.83 -1.30
C ALA A 74 -7.22 -1.14 -2.61
N THR A 75 -7.93 -0.91 -3.72
CA THR A 75 -7.43 -1.09 -5.09
C THR A 75 -7.70 0.15 -5.95
N VAL A 76 -6.90 0.33 -7.00
CA VAL A 76 -7.16 1.29 -8.08
C VAL A 76 -7.19 0.57 -9.43
N PRO A 77 -7.82 1.15 -10.48
CA PRO A 77 -7.67 0.64 -11.83
C PRO A 77 -6.21 0.67 -12.29
N GLY A 78 -5.71 -0.48 -12.76
CA GLY A 78 -4.42 -0.67 -13.39
C GLY A 78 -4.39 -0.21 -14.83
N LYS A 79 -3.26 -0.39 -15.51
CA LYS A 79 -3.06 0.11 -16.89
C LYS A 79 -3.98 -0.56 -17.90
N GLY A 80 -4.33 -1.83 -17.69
CA GLY A 80 -5.28 -2.59 -18.51
C GLY A 80 -6.70 -2.59 -17.95
N GLY A 81 -6.99 -1.80 -16.91
CA GLY A 81 -8.27 -1.77 -16.21
C GLY A 81 -8.44 -2.85 -15.13
N GLU A 82 -7.46 -3.73 -14.95
CA GLU A 82 -7.42 -4.70 -13.86
C GLU A 82 -7.25 -4.01 -12.51
N PRO A 83 -7.86 -4.50 -11.42
CA PRO A 83 -7.65 -3.91 -10.10
C PRO A 83 -6.21 -4.14 -9.63
N VAL A 84 -5.57 -3.08 -9.16
CA VAL A 84 -4.21 -3.08 -8.60
C VAL A 84 -4.30 -2.71 -7.14
N THR A 85 -3.72 -3.57 -6.28
CA THR A 85 -3.73 -3.35 -4.84
C THR A 85 -2.77 -2.23 -4.44
N VAL A 86 -3.27 -1.28 -3.64
CA VAL A 86 -2.56 -0.07 -3.20
C VAL A 86 -2.54 0.11 -1.68
N ALA A 87 -3.30 -0.67 -0.93
CA ALA A 87 -3.19 -0.78 0.52
C ALA A 87 -3.39 -2.23 0.96
N VAL A 88 -2.56 -2.69 1.90
CA VAL A 88 -2.63 -4.05 2.45
C VAL A 88 -2.41 -4.07 3.96
N ARG A 89 -2.91 -5.13 4.60
CA ARG A 89 -2.62 -5.49 5.98
C ARG A 89 -2.12 -6.94 6.08
N GLN A 90 -1.14 -7.17 6.95
CA GLN A 90 -0.76 -8.50 7.42
C GLN A 90 -0.47 -8.42 8.93
N GLY A 91 -1.31 -9.06 9.75
CA GLY A 91 -1.23 -8.90 11.21
C GLY A 91 -1.35 -7.43 11.63
N SER A 92 -0.30 -6.90 12.27
CA SER A 92 -0.18 -5.50 12.69
C SER A 92 0.52 -4.59 11.67
N LEU A 93 0.98 -5.15 10.53
CA LEU A 93 1.60 -4.37 9.46
C LEU A 93 0.53 -3.76 8.56
N LEU A 94 0.64 -2.46 8.32
CA LEU A 94 -0.11 -1.71 7.33
C LEU A 94 0.86 -1.14 6.30
N ALA A 95 0.57 -1.31 5.01
CA ALA A 95 1.34 -0.70 3.94
C ALA A 95 0.43 -0.05 2.90
N THR A 96 0.75 1.19 2.52
CA THR A 96 0.07 1.97 1.48
C THR A 96 1.04 2.39 0.38
N ALA A 97 0.57 2.41 -0.86
CA ALA A 97 1.30 2.89 -2.05
C ALA A 97 1.12 4.41 -2.26
N PHE A 98 0.17 5.00 -1.54
CA PHE A 98 -0.12 6.43 -1.48
C PHE A 98 0.33 7.03 -0.15
N HIS A 99 0.24 8.36 -0.10
CA HIS A 99 0.65 9.21 0.99
C HIS A 99 -0.56 9.76 1.75
N PRO A 100 -1.14 9.01 2.72
CA PRO A 100 -2.27 9.51 3.51
C PRO A 100 -1.93 10.77 4.31
N GLU A 101 -0.65 11.01 4.61
CA GLU A 101 -0.14 12.18 5.33
C GLU A 101 -0.23 13.49 4.54
N LEU A 102 -0.46 13.41 3.22
CA LEU A 102 -0.65 14.58 2.35
C LEU A 102 -2.12 14.97 2.21
N THR A 103 -3.00 14.40 3.04
CA THR A 103 -4.43 14.70 3.11
C THR A 103 -4.82 15.07 4.54
N ASP A 104 -5.93 15.80 4.69
CA ASP A 104 -6.50 16.08 6.02
C ASP A 104 -7.32 14.88 6.59
N ASP A 105 -7.40 13.76 5.85
CA ASP A 105 -8.15 12.58 6.25
C ASP A 105 -7.31 11.65 7.14
N LEU A 106 -7.67 11.60 8.42
CA LEU A 106 -6.95 10.84 9.43
C LEU A 106 -7.37 9.36 9.52
N ARG A 107 -8.29 8.86 8.68
CA ARG A 107 -8.83 7.49 8.82
C ARG A 107 -7.76 6.41 8.69
N TRP A 108 -6.83 6.53 7.74
CA TRP A 108 -5.70 5.60 7.59
C TRP A 108 -4.78 5.59 8.82
N HIS A 109 -4.50 6.77 9.37
CA HIS A 109 -3.68 6.90 10.58
C HIS A 109 -4.37 6.30 11.80
N ARG A 110 -5.68 6.55 11.98
CA ARG A 110 -6.47 5.96 13.06
C ARG A 110 -6.55 4.44 12.95
N TYR A 111 -6.77 3.91 11.75
CA TYR A 111 -6.77 2.48 11.50
C TYR A 111 -5.42 1.84 11.84
N PHE A 112 -4.30 2.48 11.51
CA PHE A 112 -3.00 1.99 11.94
C PHE A 112 -2.87 1.86 13.47
N LEU A 113 -3.39 2.84 14.23
CA LEU A 113 -3.34 2.80 15.69
C LEU A 113 -4.17 1.63 16.26
N THR A 114 -5.34 1.32 15.68
CA THR A 114 -6.15 0.18 16.14
C THR A 114 -5.43 -1.15 15.94
N LEU A 115 -4.57 -1.27 14.91
CA LEU A 115 -3.77 -2.49 14.70
C LEU A 115 -2.74 -2.74 15.81
N LEU A 116 -2.27 -1.68 16.47
CA LEU A 116 -1.31 -1.78 17.57
C LEU A 116 -1.99 -2.23 18.86
N GLU A 117 -3.24 -1.81 19.07
CA GLU A 117 -4.07 -2.23 20.21
C GLU A 117 -4.38 -3.74 20.13
N ASP A 118 -4.69 -4.24 18.94
CA ASP A 118 -4.92 -5.67 18.71
C ASP A 118 -3.64 -6.50 18.93
N ALA A 119 -2.48 -5.99 18.51
CA ALA A 119 -1.21 -6.70 18.63
C ALA A 119 -0.68 -6.79 20.07
N SER A 120 -1.15 -5.92 20.96
CA SER A 120 -0.75 -5.89 22.38
C SER A 120 -1.61 -6.80 23.27
N HIS A 121 -2.62 -7.47 22.70
CA HIS A 121 -3.49 -8.44 23.38
C HIS A 121 -3.37 -9.87 22.82
N GLY A 122 -2.39 -10.14 21.97
CA GLY A 122 -2.11 -11.44 21.33
C GLY A 122 -0.87 -12.14 21.86
#